data_AF-A0A7V2V7U3-F1
#
_entry.id   AF-A0A7V2V7U3-F1
#
_cell.length_a   1.000
_cell.length_b   1.000
_cell.length_c   1.000
_cell.angle_alpha   90.00
_cell.angle_beta   90.00
_cell.angle_gamma   90.00
#
_symmetry.space_group_name_H-M   'P 1'
#
loop_
_entity.id
_entity.type
_entity.pdbx_description
1 polymer ?
#
loop_
_entity_poly.entity_id
_entity_poly.type
_entity_poly.pdbx_seq_one_letter_code
_entity_poly.pdbx_strand_id
1 'polypeptide(L)'
;MSTVLGCILHLWSENTLEVPSVKPIFSKISLPIHFSVTHCCYIYPMKLFQRVTDVIIKMMIPLAILALMFGMAKILLDLKGIFQSHSVASGFHHLITNILSIFIIVELLRSILDYFELHRLRLTFIIDSALVFILREIMISIYEHKMGAFEIISMGLVFLIIGIIRTLAILFPPKPHKEE
;
A
#
# COMPACT_ATOMS: atom_id res chain seq x y z
N MET A 1 -2.09 -38.16 -1.52
CA MET A 1 -2.19 -36.71 -1.80
C MET A 1 -3.47 -36.13 -1.16
N SER A 2 -3.71 -36.45 0.12
CA SER A 2 -4.97 -36.14 0.81
C SER A 2 -4.78 -35.75 2.29
N THR A 3 -3.55 -35.86 2.82
CA THR A 3 -3.23 -35.62 4.23
C THR A 3 -2.60 -34.26 4.51
N VAL A 4 -2.11 -33.54 3.47
CA VAL A 4 -1.49 -32.21 3.65
C VAL A 4 -2.53 -31.09 3.66
N LEU A 5 -3.67 -31.27 2.97
CA LEU A 5 -4.74 -30.28 2.89
C LEU A 5 -5.57 -30.18 4.19
N GLY A 6 -5.65 -31.26 4.97
CA GLY A 6 -6.36 -31.26 6.27
C GLY A 6 -5.62 -30.47 7.37
N CYS A 7 -4.29 -30.42 7.32
CA CYS A 7 -3.49 -29.73 8.34
C CYS A 7 -3.52 -28.20 8.18
N ILE A 8 -3.69 -27.71 6.94
CA ILE A 8 -3.77 -26.27 6.65
C ILE A 8 -5.14 -25.70 7.01
N LEU A 9 -6.23 -26.48 6.88
CA LEU A 9 -7.56 -26.03 7.32
C LEU A 9 -7.70 -26.02 8.86
N HIS A 10 -7.03 -26.91 9.58
CA HIS A 10 -7.10 -26.92 11.05
C HIS A 10 -6.37 -25.71 11.67
N LEU A 11 -5.29 -25.23 11.04
CA LEU A 11 -4.55 -24.04 11.49
C LEU A 11 -5.26 -22.71 11.19
N TRP A 12 -6.27 -22.70 10.33
CA TRP A 12 -7.03 -21.49 9.98
C TRP A 12 -8.29 -21.30 10.86
N SER A 13 -8.70 -22.31 11.65
CA SER A 13 -9.93 -22.29 12.45
C SER A 13 -9.72 -21.88 13.93
N GLU A 14 -8.48 -21.79 14.42
CA GLU A 14 -8.20 -21.63 15.86
C GLU A 14 -7.70 -20.23 16.27
N ASN A 15 -7.59 -19.27 15.34
CA ASN A 15 -6.99 -17.95 15.63
C ASN A 15 -7.96 -16.77 15.46
N THR A 16 -9.26 -16.99 15.70
CA THR A 16 -10.24 -15.91 15.87
C THR A 16 -10.86 -15.99 17.26
N LEU A 17 -10.61 -14.95 18.05
CA LEU A 17 -11.25 -14.54 19.31
C LEU A 17 -10.60 -15.02 20.62
N GLU A 18 -9.56 -14.30 21.07
CA GLU A 18 -9.43 -13.95 22.49
C GLU A 18 -8.84 -12.52 22.62
N VAL A 19 -9.72 -11.57 22.92
CA VAL A 19 -9.34 -10.28 23.50
C VAL A 19 -9.34 -10.45 25.02
N PRO A 20 -8.20 -10.41 25.72
CA PRO A 20 -8.21 -10.46 27.17
C PRO A 20 -8.76 -9.14 27.70
N SER A 21 -9.92 -9.25 28.35
CA SER A 21 -10.56 -8.24 29.19
C SER A 21 -9.64 -7.84 30.34
N VAL A 22 -8.94 -6.72 30.24
CA VAL A 22 -8.14 -6.16 31.34
C VAL A 22 -9.03 -5.24 32.19
N LYS A 23 -9.43 -5.72 33.36
CA LYS A 23 -9.89 -4.86 34.47
C LYS A 23 -8.66 -4.26 35.16
N PRO A 24 -8.68 -2.98 35.55
CA PRO A 24 -7.81 -2.50 36.61
C PRO A 24 -8.65 -2.13 37.85
N ILE A 25 -8.46 -2.92 38.91
CA ILE A 25 -8.85 -2.62 40.28
C ILE A 25 -7.54 -2.56 41.09
N PHE A 26 -7.49 -1.61 42.03
CA PHE A 26 -6.37 -1.15 42.87
C PHE A 26 -5.44 -0.11 42.23
N SER A 27 -5.02 0.94 42.93
CA SER A 27 -5.37 1.50 44.23
C SER A 27 -4.48 2.73 44.42
N LYS A 28 -5.05 3.76 45.06
CA LYS A 28 -4.38 4.84 45.79
C LYS A 28 -2.86 4.72 45.92
N ILE A 29 -2.16 5.65 45.28
CA ILE A 29 -0.96 6.28 45.84
C ILE A 29 -1.18 7.79 45.72
N SER A 30 -1.45 8.39 46.88
CA SER A 30 -1.31 9.84 47.10
C SER A 30 0.17 10.17 47.10
N LEU A 31 0.60 11.13 46.28
CA LEU A 31 1.48 12.21 46.75
C LEU A 31 1.47 13.36 45.71
N PRO A 32 1.70 14.61 46.15
CA PRO A 32 0.94 15.74 45.63
C PRO A 32 1.84 16.75 44.89
N ILE A 33 1.21 17.61 44.07
CA ILE A 33 1.65 18.97 43.67
C ILE A 33 3.16 19.21 43.43
N HIS A 34 3.66 18.98 42.19
CA HIS A 34 4.54 19.92 41.46
C HIS A 34 4.87 19.47 40.01
N PHE A 35 3.88 19.28 39.12
CA PHE A 35 4.19 19.05 37.69
C PHE A 35 3.03 19.40 36.73
N SER A 36 2.42 20.56 36.91
CA SER A 36 1.18 20.92 36.20
C SER A 36 1.35 21.73 34.91
N VAL A 37 2.57 21.85 34.36
CA VAL A 37 2.80 22.66 33.13
C VAL A 37 3.40 21.85 31.97
N THR A 38 4.20 20.81 32.22
CA THR A 38 4.89 20.09 31.13
C THR A 38 4.02 19.04 30.41
N HIS A 39 2.97 18.53 31.06
CA HIS A 39 2.09 17.49 30.46
C HIS A 39 0.96 18.04 29.58
N CYS A 40 0.57 19.32 29.71
CA CYS A 40 -0.57 19.86 28.95
C CYS A 40 -0.18 20.27 27.52
N CYS A 41 1.07 20.68 27.30
CA CYS A 41 1.54 21.14 25.98
C CYS A 41 1.79 19.98 24.98
N TYR A 42 2.03 18.76 25.46
CA TYR A 42 2.29 17.59 24.59
C TYR A 42 1.00 16.93 24.05
N ILE A 43 -0.17 17.22 24.64
CA ILE A 43 -1.46 16.64 24.23
C ILE A 43 -2.17 17.46 23.14
N TYR A 44 -1.89 18.76 23.03
CA TYR A 44 -2.45 19.63 21.98
C TYR A 44 -1.97 19.31 20.53
N PRO A 45 -0.68 19.02 20.25
CA PRO A 45 -0.23 18.72 18.88
C PRO A 45 -0.82 17.42 18.33
N MET A 46 -1.08 16.42 19.18
CA MET A 46 -1.63 15.13 18.75
C MET A 46 -3.07 15.27 18.22
N LYS A 47 -3.90 16.13 18.82
CA LYS A 47 -5.27 16.38 18.35
C LYS A 47 -5.31 17.17 17.04
N LEU A 48 -4.37 18.10 16.84
CA LEU A 48 -4.24 18.82 15.59
C LEU A 48 -3.75 17.90 14.46
N PHE A 49 -2.72 17.09 14.72
CA PHE A 49 -2.19 16.11 13.77
C PHE A 49 -3.26 15.09 13.36
N GLN A 50 -3.95 14.48 14.34
CA GLN A 50 -5.04 13.54 14.05
C GLN A 50 -6.16 14.20 13.25
N ARG A 51 -6.54 15.44 13.57
CA ARG A 51 -7.60 16.16 12.84
C ARG A 51 -7.19 16.51 11.41
N VAL A 52 -5.95 16.92 11.18
CA VAL A 52 -5.44 17.23 9.84
C VAL A 52 -5.38 15.95 8.99
N THR A 53 -4.82 14.87 9.53
CA THR A 53 -4.73 13.61 8.78
C THR A 53 -6.09 12.97 8.53
N ASP A 54 -7.03 13.05 9.48
CA ASP A 54 -8.41 12.57 9.30
C ASP A 54 -9.14 13.37 8.20
N VAL A 55 -8.92 14.69 8.13
CA VAL A 55 -9.41 15.53 7.02
C VAL A 55 -8.77 15.14 5.69
N ILE A 56 -7.45 14.89 5.66
CA ILE A 56 -6.73 14.47 4.45
C ILE A 56 -7.25 13.12 3.96
N ILE A 57 -7.33 12.10 4.82
CA ILE A 57 -7.85 10.76 4.47
C ILE A 57 -9.28 10.88 3.93
N LYS A 58 -10.15 11.64 4.60
CA LYS A 58 -11.53 11.85 4.17
C LYS A 58 -11.64 12.55 2.81
N MET A 59 -10.69 13.42 2.46
CA MET A 59 -10.60 14.04 1.14
C MET A 59 -9.97 13.13 0.08
N MET A 60 -9.06 12.26 0.48
CA MET A 60 -8.34 11.38 -0.42
C MET A 60 -9.16 10.17 -0.88
N ILE A 61 -10.00 9.59 -0.02
CA ILE A 61 -10.90 8.48 -0.40
C ILE A 61 -11.79 8.83 -1.62
N PRO A 62 -12.52 9.96 -1.67
CA PRO A 62 -13.31 10.30 -2.84
C PRO A 62 -12.43 10.58 -4.06
N LEU A 63 -11.22 11.14 -3.89
CA LEU A 63 -10.26 11.33 -4.98
C LEU A 63 -9.82 9.98 -5.58
N ALA A 64 -9.57 8.97 -4.74
CA ALA A 64 -9.26 7.61 -5.16
C ALA A 64 -10.36 7.02 -6.04
N ILE A 65 -11.61 7.14 -5.58
CA ILE A 65 -12.79 6.65 -6.29
C ILE A 65 -12.93 7.38 -7.63
N LEU A 66 -12.76 8.71 -7.64
CA LEU A 66 -12.80 9.49 -8.88
C LEU A 66 -11.70 9.09 -9.86
N ALA A 67 -10.47 8.86 -9.40
CA ALA A 67 -9.38 8.41 -10.26
C ALA A 67 -9.66 7.04 -10.89
N LEU A 68 -10.24 6.11 -10.12
CA LEU A 68 -10.69 4.82 -10.66
C LEU A 68 -11.81 4.99 -11.69
N MET A 69 -12.75 5.90 -11.45
CA MET A 69 -13.80 6.24 -12.41
C MET A 69 -13.24 6.86 -13.70
N PHE A 70 -12.28 7.78 -13.60
CA PHE A 70 -11.59 8.33 -14.78
C PHE A 70 -10.82 7.26 -15.54
N GLY A 71 -10.13 6.36 -14.85
CA GLY A 71 -9.45 5.23 -15.46
C GLY A 71 -10.40 4.34 -16.26
N MET A 72 -11.54 3.98 -15.67
CA MET A 72 -12.59 3.21 -16.35
C MET A 72 -13.19 3.97 -17.54
N ALA A 73 -13.53 5.26 -17.36
CA ALA A 73 -14.11 6.08 -18.40
C ALA A 73 -13.18 6.20 -19.62
N LYS A 74 -11.87 6.38 -19.39
CA LYS A 74 -10.89 6.49 -20.47
C LYS A 74 -10.80 5.20 -21.29
N ILE A 75 -10.83 4.03 -20.63
CA ILE A 75 -10.84 2.73 -21.32
C ILE A 75 -12.07 2.60 -22.22
N LEU A 76 -13.26 2.99 -21.73
CA LEU A 76 -14.49 2.94 -22.51
C LEU A 76 -14.44 3.88 -23.73
N LEU A 77 -13.88 5.08 -23.57
CA LEU A 77 -13.69 6.03 -24.67
C LEU A 77 -12.70 5.51 -25.73
N ASP A 78 -11.60 4.90 -25.28
CA ASP A 78 -10.59 4.32 -26.18
C ASP A 78 -11.15 3.13 -26.97
N LEU A 79 -11.91 2.25 -26.30
CA LEU A 79 -12.56 1.11 -26.95
C LEU A 79 -13.58 1.55 -28.00
N LYS A 80 -14.37 2.60 -27.70
CA LYS A 80 -15.31 3.19 -28.66
C LYS A 80 -14.59 3.79 -29.87
N GLY A 81 -13.45 4.44 -29.68
CA GLY A 81 -12.65 5.05 -30.75
C GLY A 81 -12.10 4.01 -31.75
N ILE A 82 -11.66 2.85 -31.26
CA ILE A 82 -11.09 1.78 -32.10
C ILE A 82 -12.13 1.17 -33.02
N PHE A 83 -13.37 1.03 -32.54
CA PHE A 83 -14.49 0.47 -33.32
C PHE A 83 -14.84 1.29 -34.57
N GLN A 84 -14.44 2.56 -34.63
CA GLN A 84 -14.63 3.44 -35.79
C GLN A 84 -13.44 3.43 -36.77
N SER A 85 -12.31 2.82 -36.40
CA SER A 85 -11.07 2.84 -37.19
C SER A 85 -10.85 1.53 -37.95
N HIS A 86 -10.29 1.59 -39.17
CA HIS A 86 -10.12 0.45 -40.08
C HIS A 86 -8.96 -0.50 -39.74
N SER A 87 -8.06 -0.12 -38.82
CA SER A 87 -6.87 -0.92 -38.46
C SER A 87 -6.91 -1.34 -37.00
N VAL A 88 -7.35 -2.59 -36.78
CA VAL A 88 -7.51 -3.19 -35.45
C VAL A 88 -6.17 -3.31 -34.73
N ALA A 89 -5.09 -3.69 -35.42
CA ALA A 89 -3.78 -3.95 -34.81
C ALA A 89 -3.14 -2.69 -34.20
N SER A 90 -3.20 -1.55 -34.90
CA SER A 90 -2.65 -0.29 -34.39
C SER A 90 -3.49 0.27 -33.23
N GLY A 91 -4.82 0.09 -33.29
CA GLY A 91 -5.73 0.47 -32.21
C GLY A 91 -5.44 -0.27 -30.89
N PHE A 92 -5.17 -1.58 -30.96
CA PHE A 92 -4.78 -2.37 -29.77
C PHE A 92 -3.46 -1.91 -29.16
N HIS A 93 -2.45 -1.60 -29.99
CA HIS A 93 -1.19 -1.06 -29.50
C HIS A 93 -1.38 0.25 -28.75
N HIS A 94 -2.16 1.16 -29.32
CA HIS A 94 -2.43 2.45 -28.71
C HIS A 94 -3.25 2.31 -27.41
N LEU A 95 -4.18 1.36 -27.36
CA LEU A 95 -5.00 1.09 -26.18
C LEU A 95 -4.17 0.55 -25.03
N ILE A 96 -3.32 -0.44 -25.27
CA ILE A 96 -2.52 -1.06 -24.21
C ILE A 96 -1.54 -0.04 -23.63
N THR A 97 -0.80 0.71 -24.47
CA THR A 97 0.08 1.80 -23.99
C THR A 97 -0.70 2.81 -23.14
N ASN A 98 -1.89 3.23 -23.59
CA ASN A 98 -2.65 4.26 -22.89
C ASN A 98 -3.22 3.78 -21.53
N ILE A 99 -3.66 2.51 -21.44
CA ILE A 99 -4.07 1.90 -20.16
C ILE A 99 -2.89 1.82 -19.20
N LEU A 100 -1.74 1.40 -19.72
CA LEU A 100 -0.52 1.27 -18.95
C LEU A 100 -0.05 2.59 -18.35
N SER A 101 -0.13 3.68 -19.12
CA SER A 101 0.17 5.03 -18.64
C SER A 101 -0.80 5.51 -17.56
N ILE A 102 -2.10 5.24 -17.68
CA ILE A 102 -3.09 5.66 -16.67
C ILE A 102 -2.84 4.96 -15.33
N PHE A 103 -2.43 3.70 -15.35
CA PHE A 103 -2.20 3.00 -14.10
C PHE A 103 -1.02 3.57 -13.32
N ILE A 104 0.02 4.14 -13.97
CA ILE A 104 1.07 4.87 -13.24
C ILE A 104 0.44 5.93 -12.32
N ILE A 105 -0.52 6.70 -12.85
CA ILE A 105 -1.22 7.74 -12.09
C ILE A 105 -2.03 7.12 -10.95
N VAL A 106 -2.75 6.03 -11.22
CA VAL A 106 -3.55 5.33 -10.19
C VAL A 106 -2.66 4.75 -9.09
N GLU A 107 -1.50 4.19 -9.45
CA GLU A 107 -0.56 3.59 -8.50
C GLU A 107 0.11 4.66 -7.63
N LEU A 108 0.51 5.79 -8.22
CA LEU A 108 1.03 6.92 -7.46
C LEU A 108 -0.02 7.46 -6.50
N LEU A 109 -1.27 7.61 -6.95
CA LEU A 109 -2.37 8.02 -6.09
C LEU A 109 -2.59 7.02 -4.95
N ARG A 110 -2.58 5.71 -5.23
CA ARG A 110 -2.72 4.64 -4.24
C ARG A 110 -1.59 4.63 -3.23
N SER A 111 -0.35 4.80 -3.66
CA SER A 111 0.80 4.89 -2.77
C SER A 111 0.69 6.08 -1.81
N ILE A 112 0.19 7.22 -2.29
CA ILE A 112 -0.08 8.39 -1.44
C ILE A 112 -1.25 8.07 -0.48
N LEU A 113 -2.30 7.38 -0.93
CA LEU A 113 -3.46 7.01 -0.10
C LEU A 113 -3.03 6.12 1.08
N ASP A 114 -2.28 5.06 0.77
CA ASP A 114 -1.79 4.09 1.73
C ASP A 114 -0.87 4.76 2.77
N TYR A 115 -0.08 5.77 2.36
CA TYR A 115 0.77 6.54 3.26
C TYR A 115 -0.04 7.27 4.35
N PHE A 116 -1.16 7.90 3.97
CA PHE A 116 -1.97 8.67 4.92
C PHE A 116 -2.85 7.79 5.80
N GLU A 117 -3.35 6.67 5.29
CA GLU A 117 -4.25 5.77 6.03
C GLU A 117 -3.58 5.13 7.25
N LEU A 118 -2.31 4.72 7.13
CA LEU A 118 -1.65 3.93 8.17
C LEU A 118 -1.27 4.74 9.43
N HIS A 119 -1.26 6.09 9.40
CA HIS A 119 -0.83 7.00 10.47
C HIS A 119 0.53 6.68 11.14
N ARG A 120 1.22 5.63 10.66
CA ARG A 120 2.48 5.04 11.08
C ARG A 120 3.09 4.37 9.85
N LEU A 121 4.33 4.75 9.55
CA LEU A 121 5.08 4.23 8.40
C LEU A 121 5.46 2.77 8.63
N ARG A 122 4.58 1.84 8.24
CA ARG A 122 4.93 0.43 8.16
C ARG A 122 5.64 0.22 6.82
N LEU A 123 6.97 0.13 6.87
CA LEU A 123 7.85 -0.03 5.71
C LEU A 123 7.38 -1.15 4.76
N THR A 124 6.80 -2.21 5.33
CA THR A 124 6.20 -3.33 4.61
C THR A 124 5.15 -2.93 3.58
N PHE A 125 4.28 -1.97 3.88
CA PHE A 125 3.21 -1.54 2.97
C PHE A 125 3.78 -0.74 1.80
N ILE A 126 4.73 0.15 2.07
CA ILE A 126 5.38 0.96 1.03
C ILE A 126 6.14 0.05 0.05
N ILE A 127 6.84 -0.98 0.56
CA ILE A 127 7.55 -1.95 -0.28
C ILE A 127 6.58 -2.77 -1.13
N ASP A 128 5.40 -3.12 -0.60
CA ASP A 128 4.37 -3.86 -1.35
C ASP A 128 3.86 -3.06 -2.55
N SER A 129 3.51 -1.78 -2.34
CA SER A 129 3.09 -0.89 -3.43
C SER A 129 4.26 -0.61 -4.40
N ALA A 130 5.49 -0.48 -3.90
CA ALA A 130 6.68 -0.30 -4.76
C ALA A 130 6.94 -1.52 -5.67
N LEU A 131 6.72 -2.74 -5.18
CA LEU A 131 6.83 -3.94 -6.03
C LEU A 131 5.83 -3.91 -7.18
N VAL A 132 4.57 -3.55 -6.92
CA VAL A 132 3.53 -3.42 -7.96
C VAL A 132 3.89 -2.32 -8.97
N PHE A 133 4.43 -1.20 -8.51
CA PHE A 133 4.90 -0.11 -9.37
C PHE A 133 6.05 -0.55 -10.30
N ILE A 134 7.04 -1.28 -9.81
CA ILE A 134 8.15 -1.76 -10.65
C ILE A 134 7.68 -2.83 -11.64
N LEU A 135 6.81 -3.75 -11.21
CA LEU A 135 6.21 -4.75 -12.10
C LEU A 135 5.50 -4.10 -13.28
N ARG A 136 4.82 -2.98 -13.03
CA ARG A 136 4.23 -2.18 -14.10
C ARG A 136 5.26 -1.62 -15.06
N GLU A 137 6.30 -0.98 -14.55
CA GLU A 137 7.30 -0.34 -15.39
C GLU A 137 7.93 -1.37 -16.35
N ILE A 138 8.20 -2.58 -15.86
CA ILE A 138 8.66 -3.72 -16.66
C ILE A 138 7.63 -4.11 -17.73
N MET A 139 6.34 -4.12 -17.39
CA MET A 139 5.27 -4.44 -18.34
C MET A 139 5.16 -3.39 -19.46
N ILE A 140 5.28 -2.11 -19.13
CA ILE A 140 5.29 -0.99 -20.11
C ILE A 140 6.48 -1.11 -21.04
N SER A 141 7.63 -1.30 -20.43
CA SER A 141 8.92 -1.49 -21.09
C SER A 141 8.88 -2.60 -22.14
N ILE A 142 8.35 -3.76 -21.79
CA ILE A 142 8.21 -4.90 -22.70
C ILE A 142 7.23 -4.57 -23.83
N TYR A 143 6.14 -3.87 -23.52
CA TYR A 143 5.11 -3.56 -24.51
C TYR A 143 5.58 -2.57 -25.58
N GLU A 144 6.34 -1.55 -25.19
CA GLU A 144 6.84 -0.55 -26.15
C GLU A 144 7.93 -1.10 -27.10
N HIS A 145 8.47 -2.31 -26.86
CA HIS A 145 9.52 -2.93 -27.68
C HIS A 145 10.77 -2.06 -27.91
N LYS A 146 10.99 -1.03 -27.08
CA LYS A 146 12.09 -0.06 -27.24
C LYS A 146 13.31 -0.34 -26.35
N MET A 147 13.34 -1.46 -25.64
CA MET A 147 14.32 -1.68 -24.59
C MET A 147 15.54 -2.45 -25.09
N GLY A 148 16.71 -1.83 -24.93
CA GLY A 148 18.00 -2.48 -25.05
C GLY A 148 18.25 -3.45 -23.88
N ALA A 149 19.14 -4.42 -24.10
CA ALA A 149 19.42 -5.46 -23.11
C ALA A 149 19.88 -4.89 -21.74
N PHE A 150 20.54 -3.72 -21.76
CA PHE A 150 21.03 -3.05 -20.55
C PHE A 150 19.91 -2.48 -19.67
N GLU A 151 18.83 -1.97 -20.28
CA GLU A 151 17.70 -1.38 -19.55
C GLU A 151 16.89 -2.48 -18.84
N ILE A 152 16.71 -3.63 -19.49
CA ILE A 152 16.05 -4.80 -18.91
C ILE A 152 16.84 -5.31 -17.69
N ILE A 153 18.17 -5.42 -17.81
CA ILE A 153 19.03 -5.84 -16.70
C ILE A 153 18.95 -4.85 -15.53
N SER A 154 18.93 -3.55 -15.82
CA SER A 154 18.83 -2.49 -14.79
C SER A 154 17.50 -2.53 -14.04
N MET A 155 16.38 -2.66 -14.76
CA MET A 155 15.05 -2.80 -14.15
C MET A 155 14.92 -4.11 -13.34
N GLY A 156 15.47 -5.21 -13.88
CA GLY A 156 15.53 -6.49 -13.17
C GLY A 156 16.34 -6.42 -11.88
N LEU A 157 17.45 -5.69 -11.87
CA LEU A 157 18.27 -5.49 -10.68
C LEU A 157 17.51 -4.72 -9.58
N VAL A 158 16.80 -3.64 -9.94
CA VAL A 158 15.96 -2.88 -9.00
C VAL A 158 14.87 -3.77 -8.41
N PHE A 159 14.17 -4.52 -9.26
CA PHE A 159 13.13 -5.46 -8.82
C PHE A 159 13.68 -6.52 -7.85
N LEU A 160 14.85 -7.08 -8.15
CA LEU A 160 15.51 -8.08 -7.32
C LEU A 160 15.88 -7.49 -5.95
N ILE A 161 16.49 -6.31 -5.90
CA ILE A 161 16.87 -5.66 -4.64
C ILE A 161 15.65 -5.42 -3.75
N ILE A 162 14.56 -4.88 -4.31
CA ILE A 162 13.32 -4.63 -3.56
C ILE A 162 12.71 -5.96 -3.08
N GLY A 163 12.72 -7.00 -3.91
CA GLY A 163 12.25 -8.34 -3.53
C GLY A 163 13.06 -8.97 -2.40
N ILE A 164 14.39 -8.82 -2.40
CA ILE A 164 15.25 -9.26 -1.29
C ILE A 164 14.90 -8.50 -0.02
N ILE A 165 14.78 -7.17 -0.09
CA ILE A 165 14.43 -6.34 1.08
C ILE A 165 13.08 -6.79 1.66
N ARG A 166 12.08 -7.05 0.81
CA ARG A 166 10.77 -7.55 1.23
C ARG A 166 10.87 -8.89 1.95
N THR A 167 11.66 -9.81 1.41
CA THR A 167 11.85 -11.15 1.95
C THR A 167 12.58 -11.09 3.31
N LEU A 168 13.63 -10.28 3.42
CA LEU A 168 14.38 -10.08 4.66
C LEU A 168 13.51 -9.43 5.74
N ALA A 169 12.66 -8.47 5.38
CA ALA A 169 11.75 -7.81 6.32
C ALA A 169 10.69 -8.78 6.90
N ILE A 170 10.32 -9.83 6.16
CA ILE A 170 9.41 -10.88 6.65
C ILE A 170 10.15 -11.88 7.54
N LEU A 171 11.37 -12.27 7.15
CA LEU A 171 12.15 -13.29 7.85
C LEU A 171 12.71 -12.81 9.20
N PHE A 172 13.03 -11.52 9.31
CA PHE A 172 13.59 -10.91 10.53
C PHE A 172 12.65 -9.87 11.14
N PRO A 173 11.50 -10.27 11.70
CA PRO A 173 10.64 -9.34 12.41
C PRO A 173 11.37 -8.82 13.67
N PRO A 174 11.24 -7.52 13.99
CA PRO A 174 11.90 -6.93 15.15
C PRO A 174 11.46 -7.63 16.44
N LYS A 175 12.43 -8.11 17.23
CA LYS A 175 12.16 -8.75 18.53
C LYS A 175 11.74 -7.67 19.54
N PRO A 176 10.65 -7.85 20.30
CA PRO A 176 10.27 -6.91 21.33
C PRO A 176 11.38 -6.83 22.39
N HIS A 177 11.75 -5.61 22.78
CA HIS A 177 12.70 -5.37 23.86
C HIS A 177 12.06 -5.85 25.17
N LYS A 178 12.66 -6.86 25.80
CA LYS A 178 12.29 -7.25 27.16
C LYS A 178 12.91 -6.22 28.09
N GLU A 179 12.06 -5.38 28.69
CA GLU A 179 12.46 -4.52 29.81
C GLU A 179 12.77 -5.45 30.99
N GLU A 180 14.03 -5.45 31.44
CA GLU A 180 14.53 -6.21 32.60
C GLU A 180 14.12 -5.55 33.93
#